data_AF-A0A5C7PZF4-F1
#
_entry.id   AF-A0A5C7PZF4-F1
#
_cell.length_a   1.000
_cell.length_b   1.000
_cell.length_c   1.000
_cell.angle_alpha   90.00
_cell.angle_beta   90.00
_cell.angle_gamma   90.00
#
_symmetry.space_group_name_H-M   'P 1'
#
loop_
_entity.id
_entity.type
_entity.pdbx_description
1 polymer ?
#
loop_
_entity_poly.entity_id
_entity_poly.type
_entity_poly.pdbx_seq_one_letter_code
_entity_poly.pdbx_strand_id
1 'polypeptide(L)'
;MDIQPVAASIVGRECVRPYLGEFNQLIANTHVECSFSVEMAGSGAAGTAPAYGPLLRACGLSETISAGVSVTYAPVSTTFESVTIYYQVDGIQHKITGARGTVDIDVSAGQIPAYKFKFTGIYNAPTDTALATPTYTGFITPLVANNTNTTGFQFFSISNLVLESLSLSVNNSIDVRAVIGAEYAQL
;
A
#
# COMPACT_ATOMS: atom_id res chain seq x y z
N MET A 1 0.08 -11.42 -3.20
CA MET A 1 -0.76 -10.24 -3.47
C MET A 1 -2.19 -10.72 -3.38
N ASP A 2 -2.97 -10.10 -2.51
CA ASP A 2 -4.39 -10.39 -2.32
C ASP A 2 -5.17 -9.10 -2.63
N ILE A 3 -6.20 -9.22 -3.45
CA ILE A 3 -7.02 -8.08 -3.87
C ILE A 3 -8.47 -8.48 -3.67
N GLN A 4 -9.20 -7.69 -2.90
CA GLN A 4 -10.65 -7.79 -2.81
C GLN A 4 -11.25 -6.83 -3.85
N PRO A 5 -11.67 -7.32 -5.03
CA PRO A 5 -11.91 -6.49 -6.20
C PRO A 5 -13.10 -5.53 -6.07
N VAL A 6 -14.07 -5.88 -5.23
CA VAL A 6 -15.24 -5.06 -4.93
C VAL A 6 -15.65 -5.31 -3.48
N ALA A 7 -15.66 -4.26 -2.68
CA ALA A 7 -16.31 -4.20 -1.39
C ALA A 7 -17.39 -3.10 -1.46
N ALA A 8 -18.66 -3.47 -1.26
CA ALA A 8 -19.75 -2.55 -1.46
C ALA A 8 -20.81 -2.56 -0.36
N SER A 9 -21.36 -1.37 -0.07
CA SER A 9 -22.60 -1.24 0.70
C SER A 9 -23.79 -1.33 -0.24
N ILE A 10 -24.80 -2.11 0.13
CA ILE A 10 -26.02 -2.31 -0.65
C ILE A 10 -27.23 -1.64 0.02
N VAL A 11 -28.12 -1.08 -0.78
CA VAL A 11 -29.40 -0.50 -0.34
C VAL A 11 -30.52 -1.25 -1.06
N GLY A 12 -31.44 -1.82 -0.29
CA GLY A 12 -32.60 -2.53 -0.83
C GLY A 12 -33.59 -1.57 -1.49
N ARG A 13 -34.09 -1.93 -2.68
CA ARG A 13 -35.25 -1.26 -3.28
C ARG A 13 -36.52 -1.98 -2.86
N GLU A 14 -37.11 -1.51 -1.77
CA GLU A 14 -38.37 -2.01 -1.20
C GLU A 14 -39.61 -1.59 -2.03
N CYS A 15 -39.56 -1.78 -3.35
CA CYS A 15 -40.69 -1.50 -4.22
C CYS A 15 -41.70 -2.65 -4.12
N VAL A 16 -42.98 -2.35 -3.84
CA VAL A 16 -44.06 -3.34 -3.69
C VAL A 16 -44.27 -4.12 -4.99
N ARG A 17 -44.28 -5.46 -4.92
CA ARG A 17 -44.46 -6.36 -6.07
C ARG A 17 -45.50 -7.45 -5.76
N PRO A 18 -46.24 -7.95 -6.76
CA PRO A 18 -47.27 -8.99 -6.57
C PRO A 18 -46.70 -10.42 -6.47
N TYR A 19 -45.38 -10.60 -6.32
CA TYR A 19 -44.72 -11.90 -6.24
C TYR A 19 -43.66 -11.92 -5.13
N LEU A 20 -43.41 -13.11 -4.57
CA LEU A 20 -42.40 -13.35 -3.53
C LEU A 20 -41.02 -13.53 -4.17
N GLY A 21 -40.01 -12.83 -3.66
CA GLY A 21 -38.63 -12.87 -4.13
C GLY A 21 -37.78 -11.76 -3.53
N GLU A 22 -36.46 -11.86 -3.64
CA GLU A 22 -35.54 -10.85 -3.10
C GLU A 22 -35.69 -9.51 -3.85
N PHE A 23 -35.70 -8.41 -3.10
CA PHE A 23 -35.76 -7.06 -3.67
C PHE A 23 -34.49 -6.72 -4.44
N ASN A 24 -34.62 -5.93 -5.52
CA ASN A 24 -33.44 -5.44 -6.23
C ASN A 24 -32.58 -4.59 -5.28
N GLN A 25 -31.29 -4.85 -5.22
CA GLN A 25 -30.34 -4.09 -4.42
C GLN A 25 -29.63 -3.06 -5.30
N LEU A 26 -29.39 -1.88 -4.75
CA LEU A 26 -28.57 -0.83 -5.35
C LEU A 26 -27.23 -0.76 -4.62
N ILE A 27 -26.15 -0.63 -5.39
CA ILE A 27 -24.81 -0.43 -4.86
C ILE A 27 -24.67 1.04 -4.44
N ALA A 28 -24.30 1.30 -3.19
CA ALA A 28 -24.24 2.64 -2.61
C ALA A 28 -22.82 3.18 -2.45
N ASN A 29 -21.85 2.36 -2.06
CA ASN A 29 -20.45 2.72 -1.91
C ASN A 29 -19.59 1.55 -2.39
N THR A 30 -18.53 1.78 -3.16
CA THR A 30 -17.70 0.71 -3.75
C THR A 30 -16.21 1.02 -3.60
N HIS A 31 -15.51 0.23 -2.78
CA HIS A 31 -14.06 0.35 -2.60
C HIS A 31 -13.34 -0.96 -2.92
N VAL A 32 -12.03 -0.86 -3.05
CA VAL A 32 -11.11 -1.99 -3.31
C VAL A 32 -10.06 -2.01 -2.23
N GLU A 33 -9.84 -3.19 -1.65
CA GLU A 33 -8.69 -3.44 -0.77
C GLU A 33 -7.61 -4.21 -1.53
N CYS A 34 -6.36 -3.78 -1.40
CA CYS A 34 -5.21 -4.39 -2.03
C CYS A 34 -4.09 -4.58 -1.01
N SER A 35 -3.64 -5.82 -0.84
CA SER A 35 -2.58 -6.20 0.08
C SER A 35 -1.43 -6.86 -0.66
N PHE A 36 -0.22 -6.34 -0.48
CA PHE A 36 0.98 -6.89 -1.10
C PHE A 36 2.24 -6.56 -0.29
N SER A 37 3.29 -7.34 -0.52
CA SER A 37 4.58 -7.16 0.14
C SER A 37 5.63 -6.71 -0.86
N VAL A 38 6.55 -5.86 -0.43
CA VAL A 38 7.71 -5.42 -1.20
C VAL A 38 8.96 -5.67 -0.37
N GLU A 39 9.99 -6.22 -1.00
CA GLU A 39 11.28 -6.44 -0.36
C GLU A 39 11.96 -5.11 -0.03
N MET A 40 12.56 -5.03 1.15
CA MET A 40 13.27 -3.84 1.62
C MET A 40 14.67 -3.78 0.97
N ALA A 41 14.68 -3.41 -0.31
CA ALA A 41 15.90 -3.14 -1.06
C ALA A 41 16.18 -1.64 -1.18
N GLY A 42 17.45 -1.26 -1.32
CA GLY A 42 17.81 0.12 -1.67
C GLY A 42 17.46 0.45 -3.14
N SER A 43 17.67 1.70 -3.54
CA SER A 43 17.49 2.15 -4.93
C SER A 43 18.70 1.86 -5.84
N GLY A 44 19.81 1.39 -5.27
CA GLY A 44 21.08 1.15 -5.97
C GLY A 44 22.03 2.35 -6.04
N ALA A 45 21.58 3.56 -5.64
CA ALA A 45 22.41 4.76 -5.58
C ALA A 45 22.06 5.63 -4.37
N ALA A 46 23.08 6.15 -3.67
CA ALA A 46 22.89 7.00 -2.50
C ALA A 46 22.15 8.30 -2.87
N GLY A 47 21.14 8.67 -2.08
CA GLY A 47 20.30 9.85 -2.33
C GLY A 47 19.29 9.69 -3.48
N THR A 48 19.09 8.48 -4.02
CA THR A 48 18.01 8.17 -4.96
C THR A 48 16.87 7.47 -4.22
N ALA A 49 15.63 7.93 -4.39
CA ALA A 49 14.47 7.30 -3.76
C ALA A 49 14.26 5.87 -4.30
N PRO A 50 13.95 4.89 -3.43
CA PRO A 50 13.58 3.55 -3.87
C PRO A 50 12.27 3.56 -4.66
N ALA A 51 12.08 2.58 -5.54
CA ALA A 51 10.89 2.49 -6.39
C ALA A 51 9.57 2.36 -5.58
N TYR A 52 9.63 1.84 -4.36
CA TYR A 52 8.47 1.75 -3.44
C TYR A 52 8.23 3.03 -2.61
N GLY A 53 9.04 4.07 -2.76
CA GLY A 53 8.90 5.35 -2.05
C GLY A 53 7.49 5.96 -2.12
N PRO A 54 6.83 5.98 -3.30
CA PRO A 54 5.44 6.46 -3.40
C PRO A 54 4.44 5.67 -2.54
N LEU A 55 4.68 4.38 -2.29
CA LEU A 55 3.81 3.56 -1.44
C LEU A 55 3.94 3.98 0.03
N LEU A 56 5.18 4.18 0.50
CA LEU A 56 5.46 4.71 1.83
C LEU A 56 4.80 6.08 2.04
N ARG A 57 4.82 6.94 1.00
CA ARG A 57 4.17 8.25 1.05
C ARG A 57 2.64 8.18 1.14
N ALA A 58 2.03 7.24 0.42
CA ALA A 58 0.60 6.95 0.54
C ALA A 58 0.20 6.26 1.87
N CYS A 59 1.19 5.81 2.65
CA CYS A 59 1.02 5.35 4.03
C CYS A 59 1.29 6.45 5.07
N GLY A 60 1.28 7.72 4.68
CA GLY A 60 1.42 8.84 5.62
C GLY A 60 2.85 9.16 6.04
N LEU A 61 3.84 8.83 5.21
CA LEU A 61 5.24 9.18 5.43
C LEU A 61 5.69 10.29 4.46
N SER A 62 6.36 11.34 4.93
CA SER A 62 7.03 12.30 4.05
C SER A 62 8.43 11.81 3.69
N GLU A 63 8.77 11.90 2.40
CA GLU A 63 10.11 11.64 1.88
C GLU A 63 10.96 12.92 1.97
N THR A 64 12.19 12.78 2.46
CA THR A 64 13.22 13.82 2.40
C THR A 64 14.48 13.24 1.77
N ILE A 65 14.91 13.84 0.66
CA ILE A 65 16.08 13.40 -0.11
C ILE A 65 17.26 14.30 0.24
N SER A 66 18.30 13.72 0.83
CA SER A 66 19.63 14.31 0.92
C SER A 66 20.47 13.76 -0.24
N ALA A 67 20.62 14.57 -1.30
CA ALA A 67 21.28 14.17 -2.54
C ALA A 67 22.67 13.58 -2.29
N GLY A 68 22.94 12.40 -2.87
CA GLY A 68 24.20 11.67 -2.70
C GLY A 68 24.43 11.06 -1.31
N VAL A 69 23.50 11.21 -0.36
CA VAL A 69 23.66 10.76 1.03
C VAL A 69 22.60 9.74 1.40
N SER A 70 21.32 10.15 1.46
CA SER A 70 20.26 9.31 2.01
C SER A 70 18.87 9.79 1.58
N VAL A 71 17.90 8.89 1.67
CA VAL A 71 16.48 9.21 1.58
C VAL A 71 15.83 8.75 2.88
N THR A 72 15.12 9.65 3.55
CA THR A 72 14.47 9.39 4.84
C THR A 72 12.97 9.54 4.75
N TYR A 73 12.24 8.68 5.45
CA TYR A 73 10.78 8.71 5.54
C TYR A 73 10.36 8.96 6.99
N ALA A 74 9.58 10.00 7.23
CA ALA A 74 9.10 10.39 8.56
C ALA A 74 7.57 10.48 8.57
N PRO A 75 6.88 10.10 9.65
CA PRO A 75 5.43 10.22 9.73
C PRO A 75 5.01 11.69 9.63
N VAL A 76 3.96 11.94 8.85
CA VAL A 76 3.26 13.23 8.79
C VAL A 76 1.87 13.11 9.38
N SER A 77 1.30 14.24 9.80
CA SER A 77 -0.07 14.31 10.32
C SER A 77 -1.02 15.11 9.42
N THR A 78 -0.53 15.63 8.30
CA THR A 78 -1.28 16.41 7.31
C THR A 78 -0.74 16.15 5.91
N THR A 79 -1.45 16.64 4.89
CA THR A 79 -1.01 16.58 3.48
C THR A 79 -0.68 15.16 3.01
N PHE A 80 -1.53 14.21 3.39
CA PHE A 80 -1.38 12.81 3.01
C PHE A 80 -1.51 12.62 1.51
N GLU A 81 -0.49 12.00 0.93
CA GLU A 81 -0.53 11.63 -0.48
C GLU A 81 -1.38 10.38 -0.71
N SER A 82 -1.62 10.08 -1.97
CA SER A 82 -2.34 8.89 -2.40
C SER A 82 -1.70 8.36 -3.66
N VAL A 83 -1.82 7.06 -3.90
CA VAL A 83 -1.36 6.42 -5.13
C VAL A 83 -2.54 5.93 -5.97
N THR A 84 -2.29 5.71 -7.26
CA THR A 84 -3.17 4.92 -8.10
C THR A 84 -2.51 3.58 -8.35
N ILE A 85 -3.18 2.50 -7.99
CA ILE A 85 -2.67 1.14 -8.16
C ILE A 85 -3.31 0.55 -9.41
N TYR A 86 -2.48 0.16 -10.36
CA TYR A 86 -2.90 -0.58 -11.54
C TYR A 86 -2.52 -2.05 -11.36
N TYR A 87 -3.45 -2.95 -11.65
CA TYR A 87 -3.17 -4.38 -11.70
C TYR A 87 -3.86 -5.00 -12.91
N GLN A 88 -3.17 -5.91 -13.58
CA GLN A 88 -3.70 -6.62 -14.74
C GLN A 88 -4.09 -8.04 -14.33
N VAL A 89 -5.27 -8.49 -14.74
CA VAL A 89 -5.70 -9.89 -14.63
C VAL A 89 -6.13 -10.35 -16.02
N ASP A 90 -5.42 -11.31 -16.59
CA ASP A 90 -5.73 -11.92 -17.90
C ASP A 90 -5.99 -10.91 -19.04
N GLY A 91 -5.19 -9.83 -19.11
CA GLY A 91 -5.32 -8.78 -20.13
C GLY A 91 -6.29 -7.66 -19.80
N ILE A 92 -7.06 -7.77 -18.71
CA ILE A 92 -7.96 -6.72 -18.22
C ILE A 92 -7.21 -5.86 -17.20
N GLN A 93 -7.23 -4.54 -17.41
CA GLN A 93 -6.70 -3.57 -16.47
C GLN A 93 -7.73 -3.22 -15.41
N HIS A 94 -7.33 -3.37 -14.16
CA HIS A 94 -8.03 -2.81 -13.02
C HIS A 94 -7.25 -1.62 -12.48
N LYS A 95 -7.99 -0.58 -12.06
CA LYS A 95 -7.44 0.68 -11.57
C LYS A 95 -8.07 1.04 -10.24
N ILE A 96 -7.24 1.22 -9.22
CA ILE A 96 -7.64 1.68 -7.89
C ILE A 96 -7.13 3.11 -7.73
N THR A 97 -8.02 4.09 -7.71
CA THR A 97 -7.64 5.52 -7.57
C THR A 97 -7.71 5.99 -6.14
N GLY A 98 -6.89 6.98 -5.79
CA GLY A 98 -6.91 7.60 -4.46
C GLY A 98 -6.60 6.61 -3.33
N ALA A 99 -5.79 5.59 -3.60
CA ALA A 99 -5.47 4.55 -2.63
C ALA A 99 -4.55 5.11 -1.54
N ARG A 100 -4.94 4.86 -0.29
CA ARG A 100 -4.19 5.18 0.94
C ARG A 100 -4.18 3.95 1.84
N GLY A 101 -3.17 3.83 2.69
CA GLY A 101 -2.95 2.57 3.39
C GLY A 101 -2.10 2.64 4.63
N THR A 102 -1.82 1.47 5.18
CA THR A 102 -0.86 1.27 6.26
C THR A 102 0.28 0.39 5.79
N VAL A 103 1.43 0.54 6.45
CA VAL A 103 2.62 -0.28 6.21
C VAL A 103 3.07 -0.93 7.51
N ASP A 104 3.38 -2.22 7.41
CA ASP A 104 4.09 -2.98 8.44
C ASP A 104 5.51 -3.26 7.97
N ILE A 105 6.46 -3.09 8.87
CA ILE A 105 7.87 -3.36 8.67
C ILE A 105 8.17 -4.69 9.35
N ASP A 106 8.72 -5.64 8.58
CA ASP A 106 9.10 -6.95 9.06
C ASP A 106 10.60 -7.17 8.79
N VAL A 107 11.37 -7.32 9.86
CA VAL A 107 12.78 -7.67 9.83
C VAL A 107 12.96 -8.89 10.72
N SER A 108 13.37 -10.02 10.14
CA SER A 108 13.62 -11.26 10.88
C SER A 108 14.98 -11.81 10.51
N ALA A 109 15.76 -12.27 11.49
CA ALA A 109 17.08 -12.83 11.27
C ALA A 109 17.03 -14.00 10.28
N GLY A 110 17.94 -14.00 9.30
CA GLY A 110 18.02 -15.02 8.24
C GLY A 110 16.96 -14.87 7.14
N GLN A 111 16.11 -13.84 7.17
CA GLN A 111 15.10 -13.57 6.14
C GLN A 111 15.41 -12.29 5.37
N ILE A 112 14.77 -12.13 4.21
CA ILE A 112 14.76 -10.87 3.46
C ILE A 112 13.78 -9.92 4.17
N PRO A 113 14.21 -8.75 4.65
CA PRO A 113 13.27 -7.80 5.25
C PRO A 113 12.27 -7.30 4.23
N ALA A 114 11.03 -7.04 4.67
CA ALA A 114 9.94 -6.67 3.79
C ALA A 114 9.03 -5.62 4.39
N TYR A 115 8.47 -4.77 3.52
CA TYR A 115 7.31 -3.94 3.82
C TYR A 115 6.05 -4.68 3.40
N LYS A 116 5.08 -4.79 4.31
CA LYS A 116 3.75 -5.33 4.02
C LYS A 116 2.79 -4.14 3.95
N PHE A 117 2.18 -3.95 2.78
CA PHE A 117 1.25 -2.86 2.55
C PHE A 117 -0.18 -3.37 2.52
N LYS A 118 -1.07 -2.61 3.14
CA LYS A 118 -2.52 -2.73 2.98
C LYS A 118 -3.09 -1.39 2.54
N PHE A 119 -3.62 -1.34 1.32
CA PHE A 119 -4.22 -0.16 0.72
C PHE A 119 -5.72 -0.33 0.54
N THR A 120 -6.44 0.76 0.75
CA THR A 120 -7.86 0.89 0.39
C THR A 120 -8.02 2.07 -0.54
N GLY A 121 -8.77 1.89 -1.63
CA GLY A 121 -9.01 2.96 -2.60
C GLY A 121 -10.32 2.78 -3.37
N ILE A 122 -10.55 3.68 -4.32
CA ILE A 122 -11.81 3.80 -5.06
C ILE A 122 -11.82 2.79 -6.20
N TYR A 123 -12.95 2.10 -6.36
CA TYR A 123 -13.18 1.19 -7.48
C TYR A 123 -13.36 1.96 -8.79
N ASN A 124 -12.67 1.54 -9.85
CA ASN A 124 -12.95 1.97 -11.21
C ASN A 124 -13.31 0.76 -12.06
N ALA A 125 -14.21 0.96 -13.03
CA ALA A 125 -14.59 -0.09 -13.96
C ALA A 125 -13.35 -0.60 -14.74
N PRO A 126 -13.15 -1.92 -14.83
CA PRO A 126 -12.01 -2.48 -15.55
C PRO A 126 -12.08 -2.14 -17.04
N THR A 127 -10.91 -1.96 -17.66
CA THR A 127 -10.78 -1.66 -19.10
C THR A 127 -9.91 -2.69 -19.79
N ASP A 128 -10.26 -3.03 -21.02
CA ASP A 128 -9.37 -3.80 -21.89
C ASP A 128 -8.21 -2.89 -22.31
N THR A 129 -7.00 -3.23 -21.90
CA THR A 129 -5.81 -2.41 -22.11
C THR A 129 -4.61 -3.31 -22.25
N ALA A 130 -3.78 -3.04 -23.26
CA ALA A 130 -2.56 -3.78 -23.50
C ALA A 130 -1.69 -3.86 -22.22
N LEU A 131 -1.08 -5.02 -22.01
CA LEU A 131 -0.23 -5.28 -20.85
C LEU A 131 0.91 -4.24 -20.80
N ALA A 132 1.05 -3.56 -19.66
CA ALA A 132 2.19 -2.67 -19.45
C ALA A 132 3.49 -3.49 -19.49
N THR A 133 4.56 -2.91 -20.05
CA THR A 133 5.90 -3.50 -19.99
C THR A 133 6.61 -3.00 -18.72
N PRO A 134 6.72 -3.81 -17.65
CA PRO A 134 7.31 -3.35 -16.41
C PRO A 134 8.83 -3.16 -16.55
N THR A 135 9.35 -2.12 -15.90
CA THR A 135 10.79 -1.91 -15.73
C THR A 135 11.16 -2.20 -14.28
N TYR A 136 12.19 -3.03 -14.09
CA TYR A 136 12.63 -3.46 -12.75
C TYR A 136 13.93 -2.78 -12.31
N THR A 137 14.43 -1.80 -13.06
CA THR A 137 15.72 -1.15 -12.82
C THR A 137 15.80 -0.44 -11.47
N GLY A 138 14.67 -0.05 -10.89
CA GLY A 138 14.58 0.55 -9.56
C GLY A 138 14.51 -0.45 -8.40
N PHE A 139 14.53 -1.76 -8.68
CA PHE A 139 14.53 -2.84 -7.68
C PHE A 139 15.85 -3.61 -7.78
N ILE A 140 16.73 -3.42 -6.81
CA ILE A 140 17.98 -4.20 -6.70
C ILE A 140 17.75 -5.46 -5.88
N THR A 141 18.66 -6.43 -6.00
CA THR A 141 18.65 -7.63 -5.16
C THR A 141 18.70 -7.25 -3.68
N PRO A 142 17.73 -7.66 -2.86
CA PRO A 142 17.72 -7.35 -1.43
C PRO A 142 18.82 -8.13 -0.69
N LEU A 143 19.14 -7.65 0.50
CA LEU A 143 20.10 -8.30 1.39
C LEU A 143 19.36 -9.00 2.54
N VAL A 144 19.82 -10.20 2.88
CA VAL A 144 19.30 -10.96 4.03
C VAL A 144 19.70 -10.25 5.33
N ALA A 145 18.78 -10.19 6.30
CA ALA A 145 19.09 -9.71 7.65
C ALA A 145 20.00 -10.70 8.38
N ASN A 146 21.27 -10.35 8.54
CA ASN A 146 22.29 -11.18 9.18
C ASN A 146 23.42 -10.29 9.74
N ASN A 147 24.40 -10.91 10.41
CA ASN A 147 25.51 -10.20 11.04
C ASN A 147 26.40 -9.40 10.05
N THR A 148 26.34 -9.71 8.75
CA THR A 148 27.11 -8.98 7.72
C THR A 148 26.36 -7.74 7.24
N ASN A 149 25.05 -7.87 6.98
CA ASN A 149 24.26 -6.84 6.32
C ASN A 149 23.52 -5.93 7.30
N THR A 150 23.22 -6.43 8.50
CA THR A 150 22.47 -5.72 9.55
C THR A 150 23.41 -5.39 10.69
N THR A 151 24.24 -4.38 10.46
CA THR A 151 25.21 -3.90 11.46
C THR A 151 24.69 -2.62 12.13
N GLY A 152 24.92 -2.49 13.44
CA GLY A 152 24.62 -1.25 14.16
C GLY A 152 23.15 -1.04 14.56
N PHE A 153 22.42 -2.12 14.87
CA PHE A 153 21.12 -1.97 15.53
C PHE A 153 21.29 -1.25 16.88
N GLN A 154 20.47 -0.24 17.11
CA GLN A 154 20.45 0.51 18.37
C GLN A 154 19.01 0.76 18.80
N PHE A 155 18.74 0.67 20.09
CA PHE A 155 17.45 1.02 20.68
C PHE A 155 17.69 1.84 21.94
N PHE A 156 17.07 3.04 22.02
CA PHE A 156 17.34 4.02 23.07
C PHE A 156 18.84 4.29 23.31
N SER A 157 19.61 4.44 22.22
CA SER A 157 21.07 4.66 22.25
C SER A 157 21.90 3.51 22.85
N ILE A 158 21.31 2.34 23.06
CA ILE A 158 22.02 1.11 23.44
C ILE A 158 22.38 0.36 22.16
N SER A 159 23.68 0.09 21.96
CA SER A 159 24.24 -0.44 20.70
C SER A 159 24.78 -1.88 20.75
N ASN A 160 24.77 -2.50 21.93
CA ASN A 160 25.20 -3.88 22.14
C ASN A 160 24.05 -4.89 22.09
N LEU A 161 22.91 -4.48 21.53
CA LEU A 161 21.72 -5.32 21.39
C LEU A 161 21.86 -6.18 20.13
N VAL A 162 21.43 -7.44 20.24
CA VAL A 162 21.32 -8.36 19.11
C VAL A 162 19.84 -8.47 18.75
N LEU A 163 19.52 -8.27 17.47
CA LEU A 163 18.15 -8.29 16.97
C LEU A 163 17.83 -9.66 16.39
N GLU A 164 16.82 -10.34 16.96
CA GLU A 164 16.26 -11.57 16.38
C GLU A 164 15.13 -11.24 15.39
N SER A 165 14.21 -10.37 15.81
CA SER A 165 13.12 -9.88 14.97
C SER A 165 12.67 -8.50 15.39
N LEU A 166 12.19 -7.73 14.42
CA LEU A 166 11.52 -6.44 14.57
C LEU A 166 10.27 -6.45 13.71
N SER A 167 9.12 -6.27 14.36
CA SER A 167 7.88 -5.90 13.69
C SER A 167 7.46 -4.50 14.15
N LEU A 168 7.24 -3.61 13.19
CA LEU A 168 6.76 -2.26 13.46
C LEU A 168 5.61 -1.92 12.52
N SER A 169 4.48 -1.53 13.10
CA SER A 169 3.28 -1.14 12.36
C SER A 169 3.07 0.37 12.49
N VAL A 170 2.86 1.05 11.36
CA VAL A 170 2.40 2.45 11.39
C VAL A 170 0.94 2.54 11.88
N ASN A 171 0.16 1.49 11.61
CA ASN A 171 -1.20 1.30 12.12
C ASN A 171 -2.16 2.46 11.79
N ASN A 172 -2.14 2.90 10.54
CA ASN A 172 -3.08 3.91 10.06
C ASN A 172 -4.51 3.33 9.99
N SER A 173 -5.49 4.16 10.33
CA SER A 173 -6.91 3.84 10.13
C SER A 173 -7.37 4.48 8.82
N ILE A 174 -7.99 3.70 7.93
CA ILE A 174 -8.42 4.19 6.61
C ILE A 174 -9.93 4.19 6.55
N ASP A 175 -10.51 5.38 6.46
CA ASP A 175 -11.95 5.58 6.32
C ASP A 175 -12.30 5.88 4.86
N VAL A 176 -13.16 5.06 4.27
CA VAL A 176 -13.72 5.34 2.93
C VAL A 176 -14.97 6.20 3.09
N ARG A 177 -14.94 7.40 2.51
CA ARG A 177 -16.07 8.32 2.54
C ARG A 177 -16.63 8.53 1.14
N ALA A 178 -17.85 8.05 0.93
CA ALA A 178 -18.65 8.35 -0.24
C ALA A 178 -19.76 9.34 0.14
N VAL A 179 -19.71 10.54 -0.43
CA VAL A 179 -20.77 11.56 -0.33
C VAL A 179 -21.25 11.94 -1.73
N ILE A 180 -22.41 12.57 -1.82
CA ILE A 180 -22.95 13.01 -3.11
C ILE A 180 -21.94 13.98 -3.75
N GLY A 181 -21.35 13.58 -4.87
CA GLY A 181 -20.39 14.38 -5.63
C GLY A 181 -18.91 14.19 -5.27
N ALA A 182 -18.55 13.37 -4.28
CA ALA A 182 -17.16 13.05 -3.99
C ALA A 182 -16.99 11.70 -3.27
N GLU A 183 -15.96 10.96 -3.67
CA GLU A 183 -15.54 9.73 -3.01
C GLU A 183 -14.02 9.78 -2.77
N TYR A 184 -13.59 9.45 -1.55
CA TYR A 184 -12.17 9.42 -1.20
C TYR A 184 -11.91 8.49 -0.01
N ALA A 185 -10.73 7.86 0.00
CA ALA A 185 -10.17 7.22 1.19
C ALA A 185 -9.36 8.25 1.98
N GLN A 186 -9.62 8.42 3.27
CA GLN A 186 -8.84 9.29 4.16
C GLN A 186 -8.05 8.46 5.18
N LEU A 187 -6.96 9.04 5.66
CA LEU A 187 -6.00 8.45 6.59
C LEU A 187 -6.00 9.22 7.90
#